data_AF-A0A291GW41-F1
#
_entry.id   AF-A0A291GW41-F1
#
_cell.length_a   1.000
_cell.length_b   1.000
_cell.length_c   1.000
_cell.angle_alpha   90.00
_cell.angle_beta   90.00
_cell.angle_gamma   90.00
#
_symmetry.space_group_name_H-M   'P 1'
#
loop_
_entity.id
_entity.type
_entity.pdbx_description
1 polymer ?
#
loop_
_entity_poly.entity_id
_entity_poly.type
_entity_poly.pdbx_seq_one_letter_code
_entity_poly.pdbx_strand_id
1 'polypeptide(L)'
;MAFKGMDPGEGNEVAQAVTQAGEQILEAVGDMTTVVNSVEWVGPDYDGYKEEWNSFIGGPLANLVEALQQKGKELTQHAEEQEQESNNG
;
A
#
# COMPACT_ATOMS: atom_id res chain seq x y z
N MET A 1 -6.47 -34.27 15.88
CA MET A 1 -5.96 -33.78 14.58
C MET A 1 -6.13 -32.27 14.61
N ALA A 2 -5.07 -31.49 14.41
CA ALA A 2 -5.21 -30.04 14.35
C ALA A 2 -5.76 -29.67 12.97
N PHE A 3 -6.90 -28.99 12.95
CA PHE A 3 -7.41 -28.34 11.74
C PHE A 3 -6.32 -27.39 11.23
N LYS A 4 -5.95 -27.51 9.96
CA LYS A 4 -4.89 -26.72 9.33
C LYS A 4 -5.56 -25.81 8.30
N GLY A 5 -5.84 -24.57 8.72
CA GLY A 5 -6.46 -23.52 7.91
C GLY A 5 -6.04 -22.15 8.44
N MET A 6 -6.35 -21.09 7.69
CA MET A 6 -6.16 -19.72 8.15
C MET A 6 -7.17 -19.40 9.27
N ASP A 7 -6.78 -18.62 10.27
CA ASP A 7 -7.76 -17.97 11.16
C ASP A 7 -8.33 -16.76 10.39
N PRO A 8 -9.65 -16.73 10.10
CA PRO A 8 -10.23 -15.63 9.33
C PRO A 8 -10.09 -14.25 9.98
N GLY A 9 -10.11 -14.20 11.32
CA GLY A 9 -9.89 -12.97 12.08
C GLY A 9 -8.46 -12.45 11.89
N GLU A 10 -7.46 -13.31 12.09
CA GLU A 10 -6.05 -12.95 11.87
C GLU A 10 -5.79 -12.58 10.39
N GLY A 11 -6.43 -13.27 9.44
CA GLY A 11 -6.36 -12.94 8.01
C GLY A 11 -6.89 -11.53 7.71
N ASN A 12 -8.04 -11.17 8.29
CA ASN A 12 -8.62 -9.84 8.16
C ASN A 12 -7.77 -8.75 8.81
N GLU A 13 -7.16 -9.01 9.97
CA GLU A 13 -6.24 -8.07 10.61
C GLU A 13 -5.02 -7.76 9.74
N VAL A 14 -4.40 -8.80 9.15
CA VAL A 14 -3.27 -8.63 8.24
C VAL A 14 -3.69 -7.87 6.97
N ALA A 15 -4.87 -8.16 6.43
CA ALA A 15 -5.39 -7.48 5.24
C ALA A 15 -5.54 -5.97 5.47
N GLN A 16 -6.09 -5.60 6.63
CA GLN A 16 -6.23 -4.20 7.04
C GLN A 16 -4.87 -3.54 7.23
N ALA A 17 -3.93 -4.20 7.91
CA ALA A 17 -2.59 -3.66 8.15
C ALA A 17 -1.83 -3.39 6.85
N VAL A 18 -1.90 -4.31 5.87
CA VAL A 18 -1.26 -4.15 4.56
C VAL A 18 -1.88 -2.99 3.79
N THR A 19 -3.20 -2.84 3.84
CA THR A 19 -3.91 -1.75 3.15
C THR A 19 -3.54 -0.39 3.77
N GLN A 20 -3.59 -0.29 5.10
CA GLN A 20 -3.23 0.92 5.84
C GLN A 20 -1.77 1.33 5.60
N ALA A 21 -0.84 0.37 5.53
CA ALA A 21 0.55 0.66 5.23
C ALA A 21 0.72 1.29 3.83
N GLY A 22 -0.04 0.81 2.83
CA GLY A 22 -0.05 1.42 1.49
C GLY A 22 -0.54 2.87 1.50
N GLU A 23 -1.58 3.17 2.29
CA GLU A 23 -2.11 4.53 2.46
C GLU A 23 -1.10 5.46 3.14
N GLN A 24 -0.44 5.00 4.21
CA GLN A 24 0.59 5.76 4.91
C GLN A 24 1.80 6.06 4.02
N ILE A 25 2.19 5.12 3.17
CA ILE A 25 3.24 5.32 2.16
C ILE A 25 2.84 6.44 1.18
N LEU A 26 1.59 6.43 0.71
CA LEU A 26 1.09 7.46 -0.20
C LEU A 26 1.09 8.86 0.44
N GLU A 27 0.64 8.95 1.70
CA GLU A 27 0.62 10.19 2.48
C GLU A 27 2.04 10.75 2.67
N ALA A 28 2.97 9.94 3.16
CA ALA A 28 4.35 10.35 3.40
C ALA A 28 5.04 10.85 2.13
N VAL A 29 4.78 10.21 0.99
CA VAL A 29 5.35 10.66 -0.28
C VAL A 29 4.68 11.93 -0.80
N GLY A 30 3.36 12.09 -0.60
CA GLY A 30 2.66 13.33 -0.85
C GLY A 30 3.31 14.50 -0.12
N ASP A 31 3.53 14.34 1.19
CA ASP A 31 4.16 15.36 2.04
C ASP A 31 5.57 15.71 1.56
N MET A 32 6.41 14.71 1.26
CA MET A 32 7.74 14.94 0.71
C MET A 32 7.68 15.68 -0.63
N THR A 33 6.73 15.33 -1.50
CA THR A 33 6.55 15.98 -2.80
C THR A 33 6.13 17.44 -2.66
N THR A 34 5.26 17.76 -1.68
CA THR A 34 4.90 19.13 -1.36
C THR A 34 6.12 19.93 -0.91
N VAL A 35 6.95 19.37 -0.02
CA VAL A 35 8.19 20.02 0.42
C VAL A 35 9.13 20.26 -0.77
N VAL A 36 9.38 19.23 -1.58
CA VAL A 36 10.25 19.30 -2.76
C VAL A 36 9.78 20.33 -3.77
N ASN A 37 8.48 20.54 -3.95
CA ASN A 37 7.95 21.53 -4.89
C ASN A 37 7.83 22.94 -4.30
N SER A 38 7.94 23.10 -2.98
CA SER A 38 7.72 24.38 -2.28
C SER A 38 8.98 25.24 -2.11
N VAL A 39 10.18 24.70 -2.36
CA VAL A 39 11.43 25.46 -2.13
C VAL A 39 11.58 26.55 -3.18
N GLU A 40 11.90 27.77 -2.74
CA GLU A 40 12.14 28.96 -3.58
C GLU A 40 13.54 29.00 -4.23
N TRP A 41 14.23 27.86 -4.29
CA TRP A 41 15.53 27.79 -4.94
C TRP A 41 15.34 27.91 -6.46
N VAL A 42 15.82 28.99 -7.06
CA VAL A 42 15.72 29.19 -8.52
C VAL A 42 17.06 28.84 -9.17
N GLY A 43 17.04 27.89 -10.10
CA GLY A 43 18.21 27.51 -10.88
C GLY A 43 18.06 26.16 -11.59
N PRO A 44 18.89 25.90 -12.62
CA PRO A 44 18.78 24.69 -13.44
C PRO A 44 18.96 23.40 -12.65
N ASP A 45 19.78 23.41 -11.59
CA ASP A 45 19.99 22.23 -10.74
C ASP A 45 18.72 21.82 -9.99
N TYR A 46 17.97 22.81 -9.48
CA TYR A 46 16.72 22.55 -8.77
C TYR A 46 15.58 22.16 -9.72
N ASP A 47 15.56 22.76 -10.91
CA ASP A 47 14.63 22.35 -11.96
C ASP A 47 14.86 20.89 -12.36
N GLY A 48 16.13 20.49 -12.55
CA GLY A 48 16.49 19.09 -12.79
C GLY A 48 16.11 18.16 -11.63
N TYR A 49 16.38 18.56 -10.38
CA TYR A 49 16.01 17.78 -9.21
C TYR A 49 14.50 17.55 -9.10
N LYS A 50 13.66 18.57 -9.35
CA LYS A 50 12.19 18.43 -9.36
C LYS A 50 11.73 17.48 -10.45
N GLU A 51 12.31 17.54 -11.65
CA GLU A 51 11.95 16.61 -12.74
C GLU A 51 12.30 15.16 -12.37
N GLU A 52 13.51 14.94 -11.84
CA GLU A 52 13.95 13.62 -11.38
C GLU A 52 13.07 13.09 -10.24
N TRP A 53 12.74 13.93 -9.26
CA TRP A 53 11.85 13.56 -8.15
C TRP A 53 10.47 13.12 -8.65
N ASN A 54 9.83 13.92 -9.49
CA ASN A 54 8.49 13.62 -10.00
C ASN A 54 8.50 12.35 -10.88
N SER A 55 9.58 12.13 -11.64
CA SER A 55 9.77 10.90 -12.42
C SER A 55 9.96 9.67 -11.54
N PHE A 56 10.78 9.80 -10.49
CA PHE A 56 11.08 8.73 -9.54
C PHE A 56 9.84 8.27 -8.76
N ILE A 57 9.04 9.21 -8.27
CA ILE A 57 7.89 8.92 -7.40
C ILE A 57 6.68 8.41 -8.18
N GLY A 58 6.42 8.87 -9.40
CA GLY A 58 5.13 8.61 -10.07
C GLY A 58 4.80 7.12 -10.34
N GLY A 59 5.72 6.38 -10.94
CA GLY A 59 5.43 5.01 -11.42
C GLY A 59 5.56 3.92 -10.35
N PRO A 60 6.75 3.73 -9.77
CA PRO A 60 6.99 2.66 -8.80
C PRO A 60 6.11 2.75 -7.55
N LEU A 61 5.81 3.96 -7.07
CA LEU A 61 4.97 4.15 -5.89
C LEU A 61 3.52 3.73 -6.14
N ALA A 62 2.93 4.18 -7.25
CA ALA A 62 1.57 3.83 -7.61
C ALA A 62 1.41 2.31 -7.72
N ASN A 63 2.38 1.65 -8.38
CA ASN A 63 2.41 0.20 -8.50
C ASN A 63 2.53 -0.51 -7.13
N LEU A 64 3.32 0.03 -6.20
CA LEU A 64 3.46 -0.52 -4.86
C LEU A 64 2.16 -0.40 -4.06
N VAL A 65 1.52 0.77 -4.07
CA VAL A 65 0.25 1.00 -3.36
C VAL A 65 -0.85 0.09 -3.91
N GLU A 66 -0.96 -0.01 -5.24
CA GLU A 66 -1.91 -0.90 -5.90
C GLU A 66 -1.67 -2.38 -5.52
N ALA A 67 -0.40 -2.82 -5.51
CA ALA A 67 -0.04 -4.18 -5.12
C ALA A 67 -0.41 -4.48 -3.66
N LEU A 68 -0.18 -3.54 -2.74
CA LEU A 68 -0.56 -3.70 -1.33
C LEU A 68 -2.08 -3.78 -1.16
N GLN A 69 -2.84 -2.91 -1.83
CA GLN A 69 -4.30 -2.96 -1.83
C GLN A 69 -4.83 -4.28 -2.38
N GLN A 70 -4.25 -4.78 -3.47
CA GLN A 70 -4.62 -6.05 -4.07
C GLN A 70 -4.34 -7.22 -3.12
N LYS A 71 -3.18 -7.22 -2.45
CA LYS A 71 -2.84 -8.26 -1.46
C LYS A 71 -3.74 -8.23 -0.22
N GLY A 72 -4.14 -7.04 0.24
CA GLY A 72 -5.15 -6.91 1.28
C GLY A 72 -6.48 -7.55 0.87
N LYS A 73 -7.00 -7.21 -0.31
CA LYS A 73 -8.25 -7.77 -0.85
C LYS A 73 -8.21 -9.29 -0.99
N GLU A 74 -7.12 -9.83 -1.54
CA GLU A 74 -6.93 -11.29 -1.66
C GLU A 74 -7.02 -11.97 -0.31
N LEU A 75 -6.42 -11.39 0.74
CA LEU A 75 -6.43 -11.99 2.06
C LEU A 75 -7.80 -11.92 2.74
N THR A 76 -8.52 -10.81 2.58
CA THR A 76 -9.93 -10.72 3.02
C THR A 76 -10.80 -11.75 2.31
N GLN A 77 -10.64 -11.93 1.00
CA GLN A 77 -11.39 -12.95 0.25
C GLN A 77 -11.11 -14.36 0.79
N HIS A 78 -9.84 -14.72 1.01
CA HIS A 78 -9.50 -16.02 1.58
C HIS A 78 -10.10 -16.22 2.98
N ALA A 79 -10.23 -15.15 3.78
CA ALA A 79 -10.83 -15.22 5.11
C ALA A 79 -12.32 -15.51 5.04
N GLU A 80 -13.03 -14.80 4.15
CA GLU A 80 -14.46 -15.04 3.88
C GLU A 80 -14.73 -16.45 3.37
N GLU A 81 -13.90 -16.96 2.45
CA GLU A 81 -14.00 -18.33 1.95
C GLU A 81 -13.81 -19.37 3.08
N GLN A 82 -12.82 -19.15 3.96
CA GLN A 82 -12.54 -20.02 5.10
C GLN A 82 -13.69 -20.03 6.12
N GLU A 83 -14.35 -18.90 6.37
CA GLU A 83 -15.54 -18.82 7.23
C GLU A 83 -16.73 -19.58 6.63
N GLN A 84 -16.96 -19.46 5.32
CA GLN A 84 -18.06 -20.14 4.64
C GLN A 84 -17.88 -21.67 4.68
N GLU A 85 -16.69 -22.16 4.37
CA GLU A 85 -16.37 -23.60 4.42
C GLU A 85 -16.51 -24.15 5.85
N SER A 86 -16.06 -23.39 6.86
CA SER A 86 -16.13 -23.81 8.26
C SER A 86 -17.56 -23.83 8.82
N ASN A 87 -18.46 -22.99 8.30
CA ASN A 87 -19.87 -22.95 8.68
C ASN A 87 -20.74 -24.00 7.95
N ASN A 88 -20.23 -24.59 6.87
CA ASN A 88 -20.93 -25.59 6.06
C ASN A 88 -20.54 -27.06 6.38
N GLY A 89 -19.58 -27.28 7.29
CA GLY A 89 -19.13 -28.60 7.78
C GLY A 89 -19.65 -28.94 9.16
#